data_AF-A0AB36SX40-F1
#
_entry.id   AF-A0AB36SX40-F1
#
_cell.length_a   1.000
_cell.length_b   1.000
_cell.length_c   1.000
_cell.angle_alpha   90.00
_cell.angle_beta   90.00
_cell.angle_gamma   90.00
#
_symmetry.space_group_name_H-M   'P 1'
#
loop_
_entity.id
_entity.type
_entity.pdbx_description
1 polymer ?
#
loop_
_entity_poly.entity_id
_entity_poly.type
_entity_poly.pdbx_seq_one_letter_code
_entity_poly.pdbx_strand_id
1 'polypeptide(L)'
;MPKQTEIKQYLIDERKIDPRLVNWLIKKDLIAQDKKNNVVFKWREEGGKGQVIGMNRQGTVKMENKRGSFKQIVPNYEKINAGFTVDVGKPDKIYFYEDPIDMLSHWSIKQNNIQNARLVSMHGLKSKTVIQSLMDAKKEGHDIKEVIMAVDNDKAGKDFIQTMKCFVDLKEEVPTNEKDWNDVRKKQVNEQQAKETAQPKKMKPIKEVERSV
;
A
#
# COMPACT_ATOMS: atom_id res chain seq x y z
N MET A 1 -23.17 -8.50 0.02
CA MET A 1 -22.01 -7.65 -0.35
C MET A 1 -21.61 -7.96 -1.79
N PRO A 2 -21.22 -6.98 -2.62
CA PRO A 2 -20.73 -7.26 -3.98
C PRO A 2 -19.52 -8.20 -3.94
N LYS A 3 -19.37 -9.03 -4.99
CA LYS A 3 -18.25 -9.96 -5.17
C LYS A 3 -16.93 -9.20 -5.02
N GLN A 4 -16.04 -9.65 -4.13
CA GLN A 4 -14.69 -9.08 -3.93
C GLN A 4 -13.59 -10.03 -4.40
N THR A 5 -13.95 -11.11 -5.09
CA THR A 5 -13.04 -12.21 -5.45
C THR A 5 -11.90 -11.73 -6.34
N GLU A 6 -12.20 -10.88 -7.33
CA GLU A 6 -11.22 -10.46 -8.34
C GLU A 6 -10.19 -9.52 -7.73
N ILE A 7 -10.61 -8.60 -6.86
CA ILE A 7 -9.66 -7.71 -6.18
C ILE A 7 -8.78 -8.47 -5.18
N LYS A 8 -9.30 -9.54 -4.56
CA LYS A 8 -8.48 -10.39 -3.68
C LYS A 8 -7.45 -11.14 -4.48
N GLN A 9 -7.85 -11.78 -5.58
CA GLN A 9 -6.92 -12.48 -6.47
C GLN A 9 -5.85 -11.52 -7.01
N TYR A 10 -6.24 -10.33 -7.46
CA TYR A 10 -5.30 -9.33 -7.94
C TYR A 10 -4.33 -8.85 -6.83
N LEU A 11 -4.85 -8.38 -5.70
CA LEU A 11 -4.00 -7.80 -4.65
C LEU A 11 -3.14 -8.86 -3.94
N ILE A 12 -3.70 -10.03 -3.67
CA ILE A 12 -3.02 -11.09 -2.92
C ILE A 12 -2.15 -11.93 -3.85
N ASP A 13 -2.72 -12.46 -4.93
CA ASP A 13 -2.03 -13.47 -5.73
C ASP A 13 -1.09 -12.84 -6.76
N GLU A 14 -1.50 -11.74 -7.41
CA GLU A 14 -0.64 -11.05 -8.39
C GLU A 14 0.29 -10.03 -7.71
N ARG A 15 -0.26 -9.16 -6.85
CA ARG A 15 0.49 -8.07 -6.21
C ARG A 15 1.16 -8.47 -4.90
N LYS A 16 0.91 -9.69 -4.39
CA LYS A 16 1.56 -10.25 -3.20
C LYS A 16 1.34 -9.45 -1.91
N ILE A 17 0.27 -8.65 -1.86
CA ILE A 17 -0.12 -7.88 -0.67
C ILE A 17 -0.59 -8.85 0.43
N ASP A 18 -0.30 -8.56 1.69
CA ASP A 18 -0.69 -9.40 2.82
C ASP A 18 -2.23 -9.62 2.82
N PRO A 19 -2.71 -10.88 2.78
CA PRO A 19 -4.14 -11.19 2.81
C PRO A 19 -4.89 -10.56 3.98
N ARG A 20 -4.26 -10.47 5.16
CA ARG A 20 -4.85 -9.87 6.36
C ARG A 20 -5.11 -8.39 6.15
N LEU A 21 -4.16 -7.69 5.52
CA LEU A 21 -4.29 -6.28 5.17
C LEU A 21 -5.40 -6.06 4.13
N VAL A 22 -5.42 -6.84 3.06
CA VAL A 22 -6.47 -6.74 2.03
C VAL A 22 -7.87 -6.96 2.63
N ASN A 23 -8.03 -8.00 3.45
CA ASN A 23 -9.30 -8.28 4.11
C ASN A 23 -9.70 -7.18 5.09
N TRP A 24 -8.74 -6.60 5.81
CA TRP A 24 -8.99 -5.48 6.72
C TRP A 24 -9.45 -4.22 5.97
N LEU A 25 -8.81 -3.87 4.85
CA LEU A 25 -9.19 -2.72 4.03
C LEU A 25 -10.60 -2.87 3.43
N ILE A 26 -10.96 -4.06 2.97
CA ILE A 26 -12.33 -4.37 2.50
C ILE A 26 -13.32 -4.21 3.65
N LYS A 27 -13.03 -4.78 4.82
CA LYS A 27 -13.90 -4.69 6.00
C LYS A 27 -14.10 -3.24 6.47
N LYS A 28 -13.08 -2.40 6.33
CA LYS A 28 -13.12 -0.97 6.66
C LYS A 28 -13.71 -0.10 5.56
N ASP A 29 -14.15 -0.69 4.45
CA ASP A 29 -14.66 0.02 3.29
C ASP A 29 -13.69 1.11 2.76
N LEU A 30 -12.40 0.80 2.80
CA LEU A 30 -11.32 1.60 2.24
C LEU A 30 -11.01 1.20 0.79
N ILE A 31 -11.22 -0.07 0.47
CA ILE A 31 -11.15 -0.58 -0.90
C ILE A 31 -12.41 -1.37 -1.26
N ALA A 32 -12.78 -1.38 -2.54
CA ALA A 32 -13.90 -2.16 -3.05
C ALA A 32 -13.69 -2.59 -4.50
N GLN A 33 -14.36 -3.66 -4.91
CA GLN A 33 -14.46 -4.06 -6.32
C GLN A 33 -15.60 -3.30 -7.03
N ASP A 34 -15.31 -2.70 -8.19
CA ASP A 34 -16.36 -2.16 -9.07
C ASP A 34 -16.92 -3.21 -10.05
N LYS A 35 -17.96 -2.84 -10.81
CA LYS A 35 -18.62 -3.73 -11.80
C LYS A 35 -17.71 -4.19 -12.94
N LYS A 36 -16.58 -3.52 -13.15
CA LYS A 36 -15.56 -3.84 -14.17
C LYS A 36 -14.37 -4.58 -13.55
N ASN A 37 -14.52 -5.08 -12.32
CA ASN A 37 -13.49 -5.79 -11.56
C ASN A 37 -12.24 -4.94 -11.27
N ASN A 38 -12.34 -3.61 -11.31
CA ASN A 38 -11.26 -2.74 -10.86
C ASN A 38 -11.23 -2.68 -9.32
N VAL A 39 -10.03 -2.45 -8.77
CA VAL A 39 -9.87 -2.04 -7.37
C VAL A 39 -10.22 -0.55 -7.27
N VAL A 40 -11.17 -0.21 -6.41
CA VAL A 40 -11.51 1.16 -6.04
C VAL A 40 -10.85 1.48 -4.70
N PHE A 41 -9.87 2.38 -4.69
CA PHE A 41 -9.27 2.92 -3.47
C PHE A 41 -10.00 4.21 -3.09
N LYS A 42 -10.74 4.19 -1.98
CA LYS A 42 -11.61 5.29 -1.55
C LYS A 42 -10.81 6.31 -0.74
N TRP A 43 -10.80 7.56 -1.19
CA TRP A 43 -10.23 8.67 -0.43
C TRP A 43 -11.26 9.10 0.60
N ARG A 44 -10.87 9.08 1.87
CA ARG A 44 -11.75 9.44 2.97
C ARG A 44 -11.10 10.51 3.83
N GLU A 45 -11.93 11.37 4.40
CA GLU A 45 -11.53 12.34 5.42
C GLU A 45 -11.03 11.63 6.68
N GLU A 46 -10.40 12.40 7.59
CA GLU A 46 -10.03 11.93 8.93
C GLU A 46 -9.19 10.65 8.91
N GLY A 47 -8.22 10.61 7.99
CA GLY A 47 -7.30 9.49 7.87
C GLY A 47 -7.97 8.16 7.53
N GLY A 48 -9.00 8.16 6.69
CA GLY A 48 -9.68 6.93 6.28
C GLY A 48 -11.01 6.65 6.98
N LYS A 49 -11.47 7.53 7.87
CA LYS A 49 -12.61 7.26 8.76
C LYS A 49 -13.88 8.05 8.39
N GLY A 50 -13.71 9.23 7.81
CA GLY A 50 -14.80 10.12 7.45
C GLY A 50 -15.43 9.80 6.10
N GLN A 51 -16.06 10.82 5.50
CA GLN A 51 -16.80 10.67 4.24
C GLN A 51 -15.87 10.40 3.06
N VAL A 52 -16.40 9.72 2.04
CA VAL A 52 -15.68 9.50 0.78
C VAL A 52 -15.64 10.80 -0.01
N ILE A 53 -14.43 11.29 -0.29
CA ILE A 53 -14.15 12.57 -0.97
C ILE A 53 -13.46 12.39 -2.32
N GLY A 54 -13.29 11.14 -2.75
CA GLY A 54 -12.70 10.81 -4.03
C GLY A 54 -12.35 9.33 -4.11
N MET A 55 -11.80 8.92 -5.25
CA MET A 55 -11.30 7.55 -5.40
C MET A 55 -10.28 7.43 -6.52
N ASN A 56 -9.43 6.41 -6.40
CA ASN A 56 -8.66 5.86 -7.52
C ASN A 56 -9.27 4.54 -7.97
N ARG A 57 -9.31 4.29 -9.28
CA ARG A 57 -9.65 3.01 -9.87
C ARG A 57 -8.42 2.42 -10.54
N GLN A 58 -8.10 1.18 -10.18
CA GLN A 58 -6.98 0.42 -10.69
C GLN A 58 -7.50 -0.85 -11.37
N GLY A 59 -7.20 -0.99 -12.65
CA GLY A 59 -7.51 -2.18 -13.43
C GLY A 59 -6.75 -3.39 -12.94
N THR A 60 -7.43 -4.53 -12.93
CA THR A 60 -6.89 -5.84 -12.53
C THR A 60 -6.44 -6.68 -13.72
N VAL A 61 -6.65 -6.18 -14.94
CA VAL A 61 -6.26 -6.83 -16.20
C VAL A 61 -5.14 -6.02 -16.86
N LYS A 62 -4.12 -6.71 -17.37
CA LYS A 62 -3.04 -6.09 -18.15
C LYS A 62 -3.58 -5.52 -19.47
N MET A 63 -3.11 -4.34 -19.84
CA MET A 63 -3.49 -3.66 -21.08
C MET A 63 -2.23 -3.23 -21.84
N GLU A 64 -2.31 -3.26 -23.18
CA GLU A 64 -1.28 -2.69 -24.05
C GLU A 64 -1.39 -1.15 -24.07
N ASN A 65 -0.97 -0.52 -22.98
CA ASN A 65 -0.85 0.93 -22.88
C ASN A 65 0.38 1.29 -22.03
N LYS A 66 0.77 2.58 -22.03
CA LYS A 66 1.95 3.06 -21.28
C LYS A 66 1.91 2.76 -19.76
N ARG A 67 0.71 2.52 -19.19
CA ARG A 67 0.49 2.27 -17.76
C ARG A 67 0.29 0.79 -17.43
N GLY A 68 0.28 -0.09 -18.44
CA GLY A 68 0.07 -1.53 -18.32
C GLY A 68 -1.31 -1.98 -17.83
N SER A 69 -2.22 -1.05 -17.48
CA SER A 69 -3.54 -1.32 -16.92
C SER A 69 -4.42 -0.05 -16.95
N PHE A 70 -5.72 -0.20 -16.67
CA PHE A 70 -6.62 0.94 -16.50
C PHE A 70 -6.28 1.71 -15.21
N LYS A 71 -6.18 3.04 -15.28
CA LYS A 71 -6.06 3.92 -14.10
C LYS A 71 -6.95 5.15 -14.26
N GLN A 72 -7.77 5.45 -13.25
CA GLN A 72 -8.64 6.62 -13.23
C GLN A 72 -8.70 7.24 -11.83
N ILE A 73 -8.60 8.57 -11.76
CA ILE A 73 -8.90 9.35 -10.56
C ILE A 73 -10.30 9.94 -10.73
N VAL A 74 -11.12 9.86 -9.68
CA VAL A 74 -12.42 10.55 -9.61
C VAL A 74 -12.38 11.39 -8.33
N PRO A 75 -11.85 12.63 -8.39
CA PRO A 75 -11.79 13.51 -7.22
C PRO A 75 -13.15 14.19 -6.99
N ASN A 76 -13.43 14.57 -5.74
CA ASN A 76 -14.32 15.70 -5.49
C ASN A 76 -13.54 16.98 -5.84
N TYR A 77 -14.13 17.87 -6.66
CA TYR A 77 -13.50 19.12 -7.10
C TYR A 77 -13.01 19.98 -5.93
N GLU A 78 -13.68 19.93 -4.78
CA GLU A 78 -13.29 20.66 -3.56
C GLU A 78 -12.03 20.10 -2.88
N LYS A 79 -11.67 18.84 -3.14
CA LYS A 79 -10.52 18.15 -2.50
C LYS A 79 -9.59 17.50 -3.52
N ILE A 80 -9.25 18.25 -4.57
CA ILE A 80 -8.41 17.77 -5.68
C ILE A 80 -6.99 17.33 -5.27
N ASN A 81 -6.47 17.87 -4.17
CA ASN A 81 -5.13 17.52 -3.65
C ASN A 81 -5.15 16.38 -2.64
N ALA A 82 -6.32 15.75 -2.37
CA ALA A 82 -6.39 14.57 -1.53
C ALA A 82 -5.76 13.35 -2.22
N GLY A 83 -5.57 12.29 -1.44
CA GLY A 83 -5.05 11.01 -1.88
C GLY A 83 -5.72 9.86 -1.16
N PHE A 84 -5.31 8.63 -1.47
CA PHE A 84 -5.75 7.48 -0.70
C PHE A 84 -5.01 7.47 0.63
N THR A 85 -5.73 7.75 1.71
CA THR A 85 -5.16 7.98 3.04
C THR A 85 -5.70 6.98 4.06
N VAL A 86 -4.82 6.43 4.88
CA VAL A 86 -5.16 5.50 5.97
C VAL A 86 -4.35 5.83 7.23
N ASP A 87 -5.03 6.01 8.35
CA ASP A 87 -4.41 6.11 9.67
C ASP A 87 -4.30 4.75 10.34
N VAL A 88 -3.12 4.48 10.86
CA VAL A 88 -2.82 3.34 11.73
C VAL A 88 -2.56 3.87 13.13
N GLY A 89 -3.46 3.59 14.07
CA GLY A 89 -3.37 4.13 15.44
C GLY A 89 -3.63 5.64 15.50
N LYS A 90 -2.83 6.36 16.29
CA LYS A 90 -2.85 7.83 16.35
C LYS A 90 -1.57 8.36 15.68
N PRO A 91 -1.65 8.89 14.45
CA PRO A 91 -0.48 9.37 13.72
C PRO A 91 0.41 10.34 14.50
N ASP A 92 1.70 10.00 14.58
CA ASP A 92 2.81 10.91 14.89
C ASP A 92 3.83 10.99 13.74
N LYS A 93 3.57 10.28 12.64
CA LYS A 93 4.35 10.31 11.40
C LYS A 93 3.49 10.12 10.17
N ILE A 94 3.97 10.60 9.02
CA ILE A 94 3.32 10.43 7.73
C ILE A 94 4.26 9.81 6.72
N TYR A 95 3.78 8.78 6.02
CA TYR A 95 4.44 8.19 4.86
C TYR A 95 3.76 8.62 3.57
N PHE A 96 4.55 9.01 2.57
CA PHE A 96 4.08 9.37 1.24
C PHE A 96 4.53 8.36 0.18
N TYR A 97 3.59 7.90 -0.62
CA TYR A 97 3.78 6.90 -1.68
C TYR A 97 3.24 7.44 -3.01
N GLU A 98 3.80 6.95 -4.12
CA GLU A 98 3.32 7.32 -5.45
C GLU A 98 1.96 6.70 -5.78
N ASP A 99 1.75 5.43 -5.48
CA ASP A 99 0.55 4.67 -5.83
C ASP A 99 0.03 3.84 -4.64
N PRO A 100 -1.29 3.54 -4.57
CA PRO A 100 -1.83 2.73 -3.49
C PRO A 100 -1.20 1.33 -3.42
N ILE A 101 -0.81 0.73 -4.56
CA ILE A 101 -0.18 -0.60 -4.54
C ILE A 101 1.18 -0.55 -3.84
N ASP A 102 1.98 0.49 -4.06
CA ASP A 102 3.27 0.66 -3.38
C ASP A 102 3.10 0.88 -1.89
N MET A 103 2.13 1.71 -1.50
CA MET A 103 1.75 1.88 -0.10
C MET A 103 1.41 0.55 0.57
N LEU A 104 0.55 -0.26 -0.05
CA LEU A 104 0.15 -1.56 0.50
C LEU A 104 1.29 -2.58 0.49
N SER A 105 2.19 -2.49 -0.49
CA SER A 105 3.35 -3.38 -0.60
C SER A 105 4.35 -3.09 0.52
N HIS A 106 4.70 -1.82 0.72
CA HIS A 106 5.54 -1.39 1.83
C HIS A 106 4.93 -1.74 3.19
N TRP A 107 3.61 -1.53 3.36
CA TRP A 107 2.93 -1.93 4.58
C TRP A 107 2.95 -3.45 4.81
N SER A 108 2.83 -4.25 3.75
CA SER A 108 2.96 -5.72 3.84
C SER A 108 4.38 -6.19 4.19
N ILE A 109 5.40 -5.43 3.79
CA ILE A 109 6.81 -5.68 4.13
C ILE A 109 7.08 -5.34 5.60
N LYS A 110 6.64 -4.16 6.04
CA LYS A 110 6.90 -3.64 7.40
C LYS A 110 5.97 -4.20 8.47
N GLN A 111 4.78 -4.62 8.09
CA GLN A 111 3.76 -5.20 8.98
C GLN A 111 3.56 -4.35 10.24
N ASN A 112 3.81 -4.92 11.42
CA ASN A 112 3.65 -4.28 12.72
C ASN A 112 4.64 -3.13 12.97
N ASN A 113 5.62 -2.89 12.10
CA ASN A 113 6.52 -1.74 12.23
C ASN A 113 5.87 -0.43 11.72
N ILE A 114 4.75 -0.51 10.98
CA ILE A 114 3.91 0.65 10.70
C ILE A 114 2.86 0.76 11.81
N GLN A 115 3.10 1.67 12.75
CA GLN A 115 2.18 2.03 13.83
C GLN A 115 2.24 3.54 14.04
N ASN A 116 1.14 4.11 14.54
CA ASN A 116 0.99 5.54 14.78
C ASN A 116 1.38 6.35 13.54
N ALA A 117 0.91 5.92 12.38
CA ALA A 117 1.32 6.46 11.09
C ALA A 117 0.11 6.78 10.23
N ARG A 118 0.18 7.90 9.52
CA ARG A 118 -0.68 8.18 8.37
C ARG A 118 0.03 7.72 7.11
N LEU A 119 -0.63 6.90 6.30
CA LEU A 119 -0.13 6.46 5.01
C LEU A 119 -0.91 7.20 3.92
N VAL A 120 -0.21 7.87 3.02
CA VAL A 120 -0.82 8.66 1.94
C VAL A 120 -0.26 8.19 0.60
N SER A 121 -1.14 7.72 -0.29
CA SER A 121 -0.82 7.60 -1.71
C SER A 121 -1.27 8.83 -2.48
N MET A 122 -0.33 9.47 -3.17
CA MET A 122 -0.52 10.71 -3.91
C MET A 122 -1.08 10.51 -5.32
N HIS A 123 -1.08 9.27 -5.82
CA HIS A 123 -1.43 8.91 -7.19
C HIS A 123 -0.61 9.72 -8.22
N GLY A 124 0.71 9.62 -8.06
CA GLY A 124 1.76 10.38 -8.74
C GLY A 124 2.47 11.38 -7.82
N LEU A 125 3.65 11.83 -8.22
CA LEU A 125 4.50 12.78 -7.48
C LEU A 125 3.85 14.17 -7.41
N LYS A 126 3.11 14.47 -6.33
CA LYS A 126 2.33 15.70 -6.16
C LYS A 126 2.66 16.43 -4.86
N SER A 127 3.49 17.46 -4.95
CA SER A 127 3.89 18.26 -3.77
C SER A 127 2.69 18.89 -3.05
N LYS A 128 1.65 19.30 -3.78
CA LYS A 128 0.41 19.84 -3.18
C LYS A 128 -0.30 18.83 -2.28
N THR A 129 -0.30 17.54 -2.65
CA THR A 129 -0.87 16.48 -1.80
C THR A 129 -0.06 16.30 -0.53
N VAL A 130 1.27 16.40 -0.59
CA VAL A 130 2.13 16.36 0.60
C VAL A 130 1.76 17.48 1.57
N ILE A 131 1.78 18.73 1.09
CA ILE A 131 1.50 19.90 1.91
C ILE A 131 0.07 19.85 2.47
N GLN A 132 -0.92 19.48 1.65
CA GLN A 132 -2.30 19.35 2.10
C GLN A 132 -2.44 18.28 3.18
N SER A 133 -1.80 17.13 3.03
CA SER A 133 -1.88 16.03 4.00
C SER A 133 -1.27 16.41 5.36
N LEU A 134 -0.19 17.19 5.36
CA LEU A 134 0.39 17.74 6.60
C LEU A 134 -0.54 18.75 7.27
N MET A 135 -1.15 19.64 6.49
CA MET A 135 -2.15 20.59 7.00
C MET A 135 -3.37 19.88 7.59
N ASP A 136 -3.88 18.87 6.90
CA ASP A 136 -5.05 18.10 7.34
C ASP A 136 -4.74 17.34 8.63
N ALA A 137 -3.59 16.66 8.71
CA ALA A 137 -3.16 15.98 9.93
C ALA A 137 -3.08 16.94 11.12
N LYS A 138 -2.51 18.14 10.91
CA LYS A 138 -2.45 19.18 11.96
C LYS A 138 -3.84 19.66 12.39
N LYS A 139 -4.74 19.91 11.44
CA LYS A 139 -6.14 20.33 11.72
C LYS A 139 -6.92 19.27 12.50
N GLU A 140 -6.63 18.00 12.24
CA GLU A 140 -7.22 16.86 12.92
C GLU A 140 -6.57 16.59 14.30
N GLY A 141 -5.61 17.42 14.74
CA GLY A 141 -4.98 17.33 16.05
C GLY A 141 -3.85 16.31 16.15
N HIS A 142 -3.27 15.89 15.02
CA HIS A 142 -2.09 15.05 15.00
C HIS A 142 -0.81 15.89 15.15
N ASP A 143 0.06 15.47 16.06
CA ASP A 143 1.40 16.02 16.24
C ASP A 143 2.39 15.21 15.41
N ILE A 144 2.59 15.64 14.15
CA ILE A 144 3.45 14.94 13.20
C ILE A 144 4.91 15.32 13.46
N LYS A 145 5.69 14.32 13.87
CA LYS A 145 7.11 14.40 14.21
C LYS A 145 8.00 13.95 13.07
N GLU A 146 7.52 13.04 12.22
CA GLU A 146 8.31 12.50 11.12
C GLU A 146 7.53 12.50 9.80
N VAL A 147 8.20 12.92 8.75
CA VAL A 147 7.72 12.78 7.36
C VAL A 147 8.64 11.83 6.64
N ILE A 148 8.09 10.80 6.01
CA ILE A 148 8.83 9.76 5.32
C ILE A 148 8.39 9.75 3.85
N MET A 149 9.35 9.89 2.95
CA MET A 149 9.14 9.72 1.50
C MET A 149 9.48 8.29 1.11
N ALA A 150 8.46 7.55 0.68
CA ALA A 150 8.55 6.16 0.25
C ALA A 150 8.10 5.98 -1.20
N VAL A 151 8.64 6.85 -2.06
CA VAL A 151 8.39 6.91 -3.51
C VAL A 151 9.28 5.92 -4.28
N ASP A 152 9.11 5.85 -5.60
CA ASP A 152 9.84 4.90 -6.45
C ASP A 152 11.35 5.21 -6.47
N ASN A 153 12.17 4.18 -6.60
CA ASN A 153 13.61 4.29 -6.77
C ASN A 153 13.97 4.55 -8.25
N ASP A 154 13.45 5.65 -8.79
CA ASP A 154 13.81 6.14 -10.11
C ASP A 154 14.24 7.60 -10.08
N LYS A 155 14.55 8.17 -11.26
CA LYS A 155 14.99 9.56 -11.34
C LYS A 155 13.90 10.53 -10.86
N ALA A 156 12.64 10.30 -11.22
CA ALA A 156 11.54 11.20 -10.88
C ALA A 156 11.28 11.18 -9.37
N GLY A 157 11.29 10.01 -8.75
CA GLY A 157 11.16 9.87 -7.29
C GLY A 157 12.28 10.59 -6.54
N LYS A 158 13.54 10.43 -6.98
CA LYS A 158 14.70 11.13 -6.39
C LYS A 158 14.64 12.64 -6.54
N ASP A 159 14.30 13.13 -7.73
CA ASP A 159 14.12 14.57 -7.99
C ASP A 159 13.01 15.14 -7.10
N PHE A 160 11.92 14.39 -6.92
CA PHE A 160 10.80 14.79 -6.07
C PHE A 160 11.20 14.86 -4.60
N ILE A 161 11.91 13.86 -4.08
CA ILE A 161 12.46 13.88 -2.71
C ILE A 161 13.32 15.13 -2.51
N GLN A 162 14.24 15.40 -3.44
CA GLN A 162 15.13 16.56 -3.33
C GLN A 162 14.35 17.88 -3.33
N THR A 163 13.30 17.97 -4.15
CA THR A 163 12.39 19.12 -4.15
C THR A 163 11.68 19.27 -2.80
N MET A 164 11.17 18.17 -2.25
CA MET A 164 10.41 18.19 -1.00
C MET A 164 11.28 18.53 0.22
N LYS A 165 12.57 18.15 0.22
CA LYS A 165 13.54 18.53 1.26
C LYS A 165 13.70 20.05 1.41
N CYS A 166 13.42 20.82 0.37
CA CYS A 166 13.44 22.28 0.45
C CYS A 166 12.26 22.86 1.26
N PHE A 167 11.20 22.08 1.49
CA PHE A 167 9.97 22.55 2.14
C PHE A 167 9.70 21.87 3.48
N VAL A 168 10.17 20.63 3.67
CA VAL A 168 9.84 19.80 4.83
C VAL A 168 11.05 18.96 5.22
N ASP A 169 11.36 18.88 6.52
CA ASP A 169 12.33 17.92 7.04
C ASP A 169 11.76 16.50 6.90
N LEU A 170 12.45 15.65 6.15
CA LEU A 170 11.95 14.34 5.75
C LEU A 170 13.04 13.27 5.79
N LYS A 171 12.60 12.04 6.03
CA LYS A 171 13.40 10.82 5.89
C LYS A 171 13.09 10.17 4.56
N GLU A 172 14.10 9.55 3.97
CA GLU A 172 13.96 8.75 2.77
C GLU A 172 13.89 7.27 3.14
N GLU A 173 12.84 6.62 2.66
CA GLU A 173 12.71 5.18 2.74
C GLU A 173 12.30 4.71 1.35
N VAL A 174 13.26 4.53 0.46
CA VAL A 174 13.04 4.11 -0.94
C VAL A 174 13.49 2.66 -1.16
N PRO A 175 12.94 1.94 -2.16
CA PRO A 175 13.45 0.63 -2.56
C PRO A 175 14.94 0.67 -2.87
N THR A 176 15.73 -0.31 -2.39
CA THR A 176 17.19 -0.31 -2.61
C THR A 176 17.58 -0.89 -3.97
N ASN A 177 17.05 -2.06 -4.30
CA ASN A 177 17.48 -2.86 -5.46
C ASN A 177 16.40 -3.04 -6.52
N GLU A 178 15.18 -2.60 -6.23
CA GLU A 178 14.04 -2.72 -7.14
C GLU A 178 13.53 -1.32 -7.47
N LYS A 179 12.70 -1.23 -8.52
CA LYS A 179 12.15 0.04 -8.96
C LYS A 179 11.12 0.60 -7.97
N ASP A 180 10.19 -0.25 -7.54
CA ASP A 180 9.07 0.15 -6.69
C ASP A 180 8.87 -0.83 -5.51
N TRP A 181 7.96 -0.49 -4.59
CA TRP A 181 7.74 -1.31 -3.40
C TRP A 181 7.02 -2.63 -3.73
N ASN A 182 6.25 -2.67 -4.82
CA ASN A 182 5.58 -3.90 -5.24
C ASN A 182 6.56 -4.96 -5.75
N ASP A 183 7.60 -4.53 -6.48
CA ASP A 183 8.66 -5.40 -6.95
C ASP A 183 9.49 -5.95 -5.77
N VAL A 184 9.82 -5.10 -4.77
CA VAL A 184 10.43 -5.57 -3.51
C VAL A 184 9.57 -6.65 -2.84
N ARG A 185 8.26 -6.41 -2.75
CA ARG A 185 7.34 -7.34 -2.10
C ARG A 185 7.25 -8.67 -2.85
N LYS A 186 7.13 -8.64 -4.18
CA LYS A 186 7.09 -9.86 -5.01
C LYS A 186 8.36 -10.68 -4.84
N LYS A 187 9.52 -10.04 -4.86
CA LYS A 187 10.81 -10.70 -4.65
C LYS A 187 10.91 -11.34 -3.27
N GLN A 188 10.53 -10.60 -2.21
CA GLN A 188 10.50 -11.12 -0.84
C GLN A 188 9.67 -12.41 -0.73
N VAL A 189 8.47 -12.43 -1.33
CA VAL A 189 7.58 -13.60 -1.28
C VAL A 189 8.15 -14.76 -2.10
N ASN A 190 8.70 -14.50 -3.29
CA ASN A 190 9.31 -15.54 -4.12
C ASN A 190 10.52 -16.19 -3.44
N GLU A 191 11.37 -15.39 -2.77
CA GLU A 191 12.52 -15.90 -2.01
C GLU A 191 12.10 -16.74 -0.81
N GLN A 192 11.02 -16.37 -0.12
CA GLN A 192 10.46 -17.16 0.99
C GLN A 192 9.93 -18.51 0.49
N GLN A 193 9.17 -18.52 -0.60
CA GLN A 193 8.65 -19.75 -1.20
C GLN A 193 9.76 -20.67 -1.70
N ALA A 194 10.82 -20.11 -2.31
CA ALA A 194 11.98 -20.88 -2.73
C ALA A 194 12.69 -21.55 -1.55
N LYS A 195 12.85 -20.82 -0.42
CA LYS A 195 13.45 -21.37 0.81
C LYS A 195 12.60 -22.47 1.43
N GLU A 196 11.27 -22.31 1.44
CA GLU A 196 10.35 -23.33 1.93
C GLU A 196 10.36 -24.61 1.06
N THR A 197 10.49 -24.44 -0.27
CA THR A 197 10.56 -25.56 -1.22
C THR A 197 11.92 -26.28 -1.17
N ALA A 198 12.99 -25.56 -0.81
CA ALA A 198 14.36 -26.11 -0.71
C ALA A 198 14.67 -26.82 0.62
N GLN A 199 13.83 -26.71 1.66
CA GLN A 199 14.02 -27.44 2.91
C GLN A 199 13.51 -28.90 2.78
N PRO A 200 14.35 -29.93 3.03
CA PRO A 200 13.91 -31.32 2.96
C PRO A 200 12.83 -31.59 4.01
N LYS A 201 11.72 -32.20 3.59
CA LYS A 201 10.66 -32.68 4.49
C LYS A 201 11.29 -33.65 5.49
N LYS A 202 11.38 -33.27 6.77
CA LYS A 202 11.75 -34.21 7.85
C LYS A 202 10.70 -35.34 7.87
N MET A 203 11.08 -36.53 7.40
CA MET A 203 10.29 -37.75 7.59
C MET A 203 10.17 -37.98 9.11
N LYS A 204 8.94 -38.02 9.62
CA LYS A 204 8.70 -38.46 11.00
C LYS A 204 9.02 -39.96 11.08
N PRO A 205 9.71 -40.46 12.12
CA PRO A 205 9.91 -41.89 12.30
C PRO A 205 8.56 -42.59 12.39
N ILE A 206 8.41 -43.68 11.63
CA ILE A 206 7.30 -44.61 11.78
C ILE A 206 7.46 -45.23 13.17
N LYS A 207 6.50 -45.00 14.08
CA LYS A 207 6.47 -45.72 15.36
C LYS A 207 6.21 -47.19 15.05
N GLU A 208 7.20 -48.02 15.31
CA GLU A 208 7.09 -49.46 15.32
C GLU A 208 6.02 -49.85 16.36
N VAL A 209 4.96 -50.50 15.91
CA VAL A 209 3.89 -50.99 16.78
C VAL A 209 4.42 -52.29 17.39
N GLU A 210 4.89 -52.22 18.63
CA GLU A 210 5.13 -53.42 19.44
C GLU A 210 3.83 -54.21 19.53
N ARG A 211 3.80 -55.38 18.89
CA ARG A 211 2.77 -56.39 19.12
C ARG A 211 3.14 -57.13 20.40
N SER A 212 2.39 -56.86 21.47
CA SER A 212 2.35 -57.75 22.63
C SER A 212 1.61 -59.03 22.26
N VAL A 213 2.30 -60.18 22.31
CA VAL A 213 1.73 -61.49 22.65
C VAL A 213 2.76 -62.22 23.48
#